data_AF-A0A5A4WND7-F1
#
_entry.id   AF-A0A5A4WND7-F1
#
_cell.length_a   1.000
_cell.length_b   1.000
_cell.length_c   1.000
_cell.angle_alpha   90.00
_cell.angle_beta   90.00
_cell.angle_gamma   90.00
#
_symmetry.space_group_name_H-M   'P 1'
#
loop_
_entity.id
_entity.type
_entity.pdbx_description
1 polymer ?
#
loop_
_entity_poly.entity_id
_entity_poly.type
_entity_poly.pdbx_seq_one_letter_code
_entity_poly.pdbx_strand_id
1 'polypeptide(L)'
;TASFAAGLGNSSGLTDGLSAPRASISPMDKVDLKSAQETNETSVDKYIRGLKYDPSGVLAVKGESIENVPVTKDQLKDGTYTVFKHERKSFNNLRSDISAFDANNAHVYPGALVLANKDLAKGSPTSIGIARAPQTVSVDLPGLVDGKNKVVINNPTKSSVTQGMNGLLDGWIQRNSKYPDHAAKISYDETMVTSKRQLEAKLGLGFEKVSAKLNVDFDAIHKRERQVAIASFKQIYYTASVDTPTSPHSVFGPNVTAQDLKDRGVNNKNPLGYISSVSYGRQIFVKLETTSTSNDVQAAFSGLFKAKFGNLSTEFKTKYADILNKTRATVYVVGGSARGGVEVATGNIDALKKIIKEESTFSTKVPAVPVSYAVNFLKDNQLAAVRSSGDYIETTATTYKSGEITFRHGGGYVAKFRLKWDEISYDPQGKEIRTPKT
;
A
#
# COMPACT_ATOMS: atom_id res chain seq x y z
N THR A 1 -34.65 44.74 14.55
CA THR A 1 -34.75 46.17 14.92
C THR A 1 -33.69 46.93 14.14
N ALA A 2 -34.09 48.09 13.63
CA ALA A 2 -33.53 48.85 12.51
C ALA A 2 -32.02 49.18 12.54
N SER A 3 -31.39 49.24 11.37
CA SER A 3 -31.06 50.51 10.68
C SER A 3 -30.01 50.28 9.59
N PHE A 4 -30.34 50.59 8.32
CA PHE A 4 -29.66 51.62 7.53
C PHE A 4 -30.38 51.73 6.17
N ALA A 5 -30.79 52.96 5.85
CA ALA A 5 -31.56 53.35 4.68
C ALA A 5 -30.74 54.31 3.79
N ALA A 6 -31.03 54.28 2.49
CA ALA A 6 -30.89 55.31 1.44
C ALA A 6 -30.42 54.62 0.14
N GLY A 7 -30.99 54.81 -1.05
CA GLY A 7 -32.06 55.66 -1.56
C GLY A 7 -32.11 55.42 -3.08
N LEU A 8 -33.31 55.29 -3.65
CA LEU A 8 -33.60 55.08 -5.07
C LEU A 8 -33.52 56.40 -5.86
N GLY A 9 -33.26 56.35 -7.17
CA GLY A 9 -33.57 57.47 -8.08
C GLY A 9 -33.01 57.36 -9.49
N ASN A 10 -33.91 57.30 -10.48
CA ASN A 10 -33.73 56.99 -11.89
C ASN A 10 -33.53 58.25 -12.78
N SER A 11 -32.89 58.03 -13.95
CA SER A 11 -33.12 58.61 -15.29
C SER A 11 -33.18 60.13 -15.56
N SER A 12 -32.40 60.58 -16.56
CA SER A 12 -32.83 61.43 -17.70
C SER A 12 -31.67 61.61 -18.71
N GLY A 13 -31.99 61.74 -20.01
CA GLY A 13 -31.02 61.74 -21.12
C GLY A 13 -30.87 63.07 -21.88
N LEU A 14 -30.30 62.94 -23.11
CA LEU A 14 -30.18 63.94 -24.21
C LEU A 14 -29.07 65.01 -23.95
N THR A 15 -28.17 65.46 -24.86
CA THR A 15 -28.11 65.57 -26.33
C THR A 15 -26.64 65.71 -26.87
N ASP A 16 -26.51 65.51 -28.20
CA ASP A 16 -25.67 66.20 -29.21
C ASP A 16 -24.16 65.98 -29.43
N GLY A 17 -23.82 65.76 -30.72
CA GLY A 17 -22.49 66.00 -31.31
C GLY A 17 -22.19 65.28 -32.63
N LEU A 18 -22.67 65.82 -33.76
CA LEU A 18 -22.48 65.35 -35.15
C LEU A 18 -21.02 65.27 -35.66
N SER A 19 -20.71 64.30 -36.54
CA SER A 19 -20.10 64.53 -37.87
C SER A 19 -20.03 63.25 -38.75
N ALA A 20 -20.43 63.38 -40.01
CA ALA A 20 -20.56 62.34 -41.08
C ALA A 20 -19.21 62.16 -41.88
N PRO A 21 -19.03 61.26 -42.90
CA PRO A 21 -20.02 60.76 -43.87
C PRO A 21 -19.96 59.27 -44.29
N ARG A 22 -21.00 58.87 -45.03
CA ARG A 22 -21.30 57.57 -45.66
C ARG A 22 -20.25 57.10 -46.70
N ALA A 23 -20.02 55.79 -46.75
CA ALA A 23 -19.70 55.07 -48.00
C ALA A 23 -20.24 53.62 -47.98
N SER A 24 -21.12 53.35 -48.96
CA SER A 24 -21.42 52.12 -49.72
C SER A 24 -21.38 50.73 -49.05
N ILE A 25 -22.56 50.08 -49.04
CA ILE A 25 -22.77 48.65 -48.76
C ILE A 25 -22.61 47.87 -50.07
N SER A 26 -21.71 46.89 -50.10
CA SER A 26 -21.71 45.78 -51.08
C SER A 26 -22.25 44.50 -50.43
N PRO A 27 -22.95 43.60 -51.15
CA PRO A 27 -23.58 42.44 -50.55
C PRO A 27 -22.62 41.26 -50.37
N MET A 28 -22.60 40.73 -49.14
CA MET A 28 -22.41 39.32 -48.75
C MET A 28 -21.62 38.41 -49.70
N ASP A 29 -20.34 38.21 -49.39
CA ASP A 29 -19.69 36.92 -49.64
C ASP A 29 -19.94 35.99 -48.45
N LYS A 30 -20.47 34.80 -48.75
CA LYS A 30 -20.68 33.71 -47.79
C LYS A 30 -19.33 33.29 -47.23
N VAL A 31 -19.09 33.57 -45.94
CA VAL A 31 -18.01 32.94 -45.19
C VAL A 31 -18.39 31.49 -44.98
N ASP A 32 -17.65 30.61 -45.67
CA ASP A 32 -17.68 29.17 -45.51
C ASP A 32 -17.31 28.82 -44.06
N LEU A 33 -18.32 28.45 -43.26
CA LEU A 33 -18.17 27.90 -41.92
C LEU A 33 -17.65 26.45 -42.03
N LYS A 34 -16.38 26.29 -42.39
CA LYS A 34 -15.62 25.05 -42.18
C LYS A 34 -14.19 25.37 -41.77
N SER A 35 -14.00 25.79 -40.53
CA SER A 35 -12.79 25.41 -39.79
C SER A 35 -13.17 24.24 -38.87
N ALA A 36 -12.99 23.03 -39.40
CA ALA A 36 -12.84 21.88 -38.55
C ALA A 36 -11.63 22.14 -37.64
N GLN A 37 -11.81 22.04 -36.32
CA GLN A 37 -10.69 21.83 -35.41
C GLN A 37 -10.04 20.48 -35.78
N GLU A 38 -9.13 20.48 -36.74
CA GLU A 38 -8.15 19.42 -36.87
C GLU A 38 -7.23 19.52 -35.65
N THR A 39 -7.49 18.68 -34.64
CA THR A 39 -6.47 18.37 -33.65
C THR A 39 -5.26 17.84 -34.42
N ASN A 40 -4.14 18.58 -34.40
CA ASN A 40 -2.84 18.13 -34.90
C ASN A 40 -2.36 16.94 -34.06
N GLU A 41 -3.01 15.80 -34.24
CA GLU A 41 -2.74 14.56 -33.54
C GLU A 41 -1.46 13.96 -34.11
N THR A 42 -0.42 13.93 -33.27
CA THR A 42 0.92 13.48 -33.66
C THR A 42 0.91 11.97 -33.97
N SER A 43 1.94 11.47 -34.64
CA SER A 43 2.11 10.02 -34.84
C SER A 43 2.18 9.26 -33.51
N VAL A 44 2.71 9.90 -32.46
CA VAL A 44 2.76 9.39 -31.08
C VAL A 44 1.37 9.29 -30.48
N ASP A 45 0.54 10.34 -30.59
CA ASP A 45 -0.83 10.32 -30.08
C ASP A 45 -1.66 9.22 -30.74
N LYS A 46 -1.61 9.16 -32.08
CA LYS A 46 -2.30 8.12 -32.86
C LYS A 46 -1.89 6.73 -32.43
N TYR A 47 -0.59 6.53 -32.21
CA TYR A 47 -0.06 5.24 -31.77
C TYR A 47 -0.56 4.86 -30.37
N ILE A 48 -0.42 5.76 -29.38
CA ILE A 48 -0.80 5.48 -27.98
C ILE A 48 -2.32 5.31 -27.85
N ARG A 49 -3.12 6.17 -28.49
CA ARG A 49 -4.58 6.07 -28.48
C ARG A 49 -5.08 4.85 -29.23
N GLY A 50 -4.36 4.44 -30.27
CA GLY A 50 -4.64 3.23 -31.06
C GLY A 50 -4.37 1.92 -30.33
N LEU A 51 -3.67 1.93 -29.19
CA LEU A 51 -3.43 0.71 -28.40
C LEU A 51 -4.75 0.12 -27.89
N LYS A 52 -4.95 -1.18 -28.10
CA LYS A 52 -6.14 -1.94 -27.71
C LYS A 52 -5.79 -2.87 -26.56
N TYR A 53 -6.17 -2.50 -25.35
CA TYR A 53 -5.92 -3.28 -24.15
C TYR A 53 -7.07 -3.10 -23.15
N ASP A 54 -7.26 -4.11 -22.29
CA ASP A 54 -8.10 -3.99 -21.09
C ASP A 54 -7.23 -3.42 -19.95
N PRO A 55 -7.51 -2.20 -19.45
CA PRO A 55 -6.77 -1.57 -18.34
C PRO A 55 -6.67 -2.46 -17.09
N SER A 56 -7.72 -3.24 -16.80
CA SER A 56 -7.72 -4.15 -15.65
C SER A 56 -6.96 -5.44 -15.93
N GLY A 57 -6.97 -5.90 -17.19
CA GLY A 57 -6.35 -7.14 -17.63
C GLY A 57 -4.82 -7.08 -17.72
N VAL A 58 -4.26 -5.96 -18.20
CA VAL A 58 -2.80 -5.81 -18.37
C VAL A 58 -2.02 -5.80 -17.05
N LEU A 59 -2.68 -5.43 -15.94
CA LEU A 59 -2.13 -5.48 -14.58
C LEU A 59 -2.74 -6.60 -13.72
N ALA A 60 -3.50 -7.53 -14.32
CA ALA A 60 -4.07 -8.64 -13.60
C ALA A 60 -2.98 -9.69 -13.27
N VAL A 61 -2.86 -10.03 -11.99
CA VAL A 61 -2.00 -11.10 -11.50
C VAL A 61 -2.88 -12.20 -10.91
N LYS A 62 -3.04 -13.27 -11.69
CA LYS A 62 -3.73 -14.49 -11.23
C LYS A 62 -2.74 -15.39 -10.49
N GLY A 63 -3.06 -15.70 -9.25
CA GLY A 63 -2.47 -16.79 -8.49
C GLY A 63 -3.07 -18.14 -8.88
N GLU A 64 -2.60 -19.18 -8.21
CA GLU A 64 -3.09 -20.55 -8.40
C GLU A 64 -4.52 -20.71 -7.87
N SER A 65 -5.25 -21.65 -8.46
CA SER A 65 -6.47 -22.18 -7.86
C SER A 65 -6.17 -23.45 -7.08
N ILE A 66 -6.85 -23.65 -5.96
CA ILE A 66 -6.67 -24.83 -5.11
C ILE A 66 -7.92 -25.70 -5.22
N GLU A 67 -7.76 -26.87 -5.83
CA GLU A 67 -8.83 -27.86 -5.91
C GLU A 67 -8.92 -28.71 -4.64
N ASN A 68 -7.76 -29.19 -4.17
CA ASN A 68 -7.68 -30.11 -3.04
C ASN A 68 -7.27 -29.38 -1.76
N VAL A 69 -8.14 -29.40 -0.76
CA VAL A 69 -7.84 -28.93 0.59
C VAL A 69 -7.39 -30.13 1.43
N PRO A 70 -6.24 -30.06 2.12
CA PRO A 70 -5.83 -31.10 3.04
C PRO A 70 -6.92 -31.36 4.09
N VAL A 71 -7.19 -32.63 4.37
CA VAL A 71 -8.15 -33.02 5.41
C VAL A 71 -7.70 -32.56 6.79
N THR A 72 -8.64 -32.39 7.72
CA THR A 72 -8.33 -32.16 9.13
C THR A 72 -7.47 -33.30 9.67
N LYS A 73 -6.43 -32.97 10.43
CA LYS A 73 -5.52 -33.95 11.06
C LYS A 73 -5.27 -33.60 12.51
N ASP A 74 -5.08 -34.60 13.33
CA ASP A 74 -4.61 -34.46 14.70
C ASP A 74 -3.18 -34.97 14.88
N GLN A 75 -2.53 -34.48 15.94
CA GLN A 75 -1.21 -34.93 16.36
C GLN A 75 -1.12 -34.89 17.88
N LEU A 76 -0.68 -36.00 18.48
CA LEU A 76 -0.26 -36.07 19.87
C LEU A 76 1.28 -36.05 19.93
N LYS A 77 1.87 -35.02 20.53
CA LYS A 77 3.32 -34.88 20.70
C LYS A 77 3.62 -34.23 22.05
N ASP A 78 4.57 -34.78 22.79
CA ASP A 78 5.05 -34.22 24.08
C ASP A 78 3.91 -33.87 25.06
N GLY A 79 2.91 -34.76 25.19
CA GLY A 79 1.75 -34.57 26.09
C GLY A 79 0.73 -33.53 25.62
N THR A 80 0.86 -33.06 24.39
CA THR A 80 0.01 -32.02 23.79
C THR A 80 -0.73 -32.59 22.58
N TYR A 81 -2.06 -32.42 22.55
CA TYR A 81 -2.92 -32.82 21.43
C TYR A 81 -3.25 -31.60 20.58
N THR A 82 -2.91 -31.61 19.30
CA THR A 82 -3.14 -30.49 18.38
C THR A 82 -4.00 -30.93 17.21
N VAL A 83 -5.02 -30.14 16.89
CA VAL A 83 -5.89 -30.34 15.74
C VAL A 83 -5.59 -29.29 14.67
N PHE A 84 -5.31 -29.75 13.46
CA PHE A 84 -5.04 -28.93 12.27
C PHE A 84 -6.27 -28.91 11.37
N LYS A 85 -6.91 -27.75 11.27
CA LYS A 85 -7.99 -27.50 10.33
C LYS A 85 -7.46 -26.70 9.15
N HIS A 86 -7.74 -27.16 7.94
CA HIS A 86 -7.37 -26.48 6.70
C HIS A 86 -8.62 -25.94 6.01
N GLU A 87 -8.57 -24.69 5.59
CA GLU A 87 -9.65 -24.03 4.87
C GLU A 87 -9.11 -23.38 3.60
N ARG A 88 -9.76 -23.64 2.46
CA ARG A 88 -9.51 -22.85 1.25
C ARG A 88 -10.06 -21.44 1.49
N LYS A 89 -9.21 -20.45 1.27
CA LYS A 89 -9.57 -19.04 1.19
C LYS A 89 -9.28 -18.55 -0.22
N SER A 90 -10.11 -17.65 -0.71
CA SER A 90 -9.95 -16.99 -2.00
C SER A 90 -9.82 -15.49 -1.79
N PHE A 91 -9.04 -14.83 -2.64
CA PHE A 91 -8.92 -13.37 -2.65
C PHE A 91 -9.10 -12.81 -4.05
N ASN A 92 -9.63 -11.59 -4.14
CA ASN A 92 -9.75 -10.80 -5.36
C ASN A 92 -9.62 -9.32 -4.97
N ASN A 93 -8.37 -8.83 -4.93
CA ASN A 93 -8.04 -7.49 -4.52
C ASN A 93 -7.83 -6.59 -5.72
N LEU A 94 -8.27 -5.34 -5.61
CA LEU A 94 -7.99 -4.27 -6.55
C LEU A 94 -7.20 -3.17 -5.82
N ARG A 95 -6.03 -2.81 -6.32
CA ARG A 95 -5.14 -1.80 -5.69
C ARG A 95 -4.65 -0.79 -6.73
N SER A 96 -4.92 0.49 -6.52
CA SER A 96 -4.38 1.59 -7.33
C SER A 96 -3.16 2.27 -6.70
N ASP A 97 -2.98 2.15 -5.39
CA ASP A 97 -1.77 2.56 -4.67
C ASP A 97 -0.79 1.39 -4.61
N ILE A 98 0.22 1.42 -5.49
CA ILE A 98 1.23 0.35 -5.59
C ILE A 98 2.30 0.61 -4.55
N SER A 99 2.59 -0.38 -3.71
CA SER A 99 3.57 -0.23 -2.63
C SER A 99 4.99 -0.20 -3.19
N ALA A 100 5.78 0.77 -2.72
CA ALA A 100 7.20 0.89 -3.04
C ALA A 100 8.02 0.15 -1.98
N PHE A 101 8.16 -1.17 -2.13
CA PHE A 101 8.92 -1.99 -1.18
C PHE A 101 10.45 -1.80 -1.28
N ASP A 102 10.92 -1.15 -2.35
CA ASP A 102 12.30 -0.72 -2.53
C ASP A 102 12.34 0.81 -2.64
N ALA A 103 12.73 1.46 -1.54
CA ALA A 103 12.84 2.90 -1.45
C ALA A 103 13.89 3.51 -2.41
N ASN A 104 14.88 2.71 -2.83
CA ASN A 104 15.95 3.13 -3.72
C ASN A 104 15.66 2.82 -5.19
N ASN A 105 14.43 2.39 -5.52
CA ASN A 105 14.07 2.07 -6.88
C ASN A 105 14.20 3.31 -7.77
N ALA A 106 15.21 3.28 -8.66
CA ALA A 106 15.53 4.37 -9.59
C ALA A 106 14.36 4.71 -10.54
N HIS A 107 13.42 3.78 -10.72
CA HIS A 107 12.28 3.90 -11.63
C HIS A 107 11.06 4.60 -11.00
N VAL A 108 11.07 4.85 -9.68
CA VAL A 108 9.93 5.45 -8.97
C VAL A 108 10.20 6.92 -8.67
N TYR A 109 9.59 7.80 -9.46
CA TYR A 109 9.55 9.24 -9.26
C TYR A 109 8.33 9.86 -9.99
N PRO A 110 7.80 11.01 -9.52
CA PRO A 110 6.69 11.69 -10.19
C PRO A 110 7.02 11.98 -11.66
N GLY A 111 6.17 11.55 -12.58
CA GLY A 111 6.36 11.73 -14.01
C GLY A 111 7.27 10.70 -14.69
N ALA A 112 7.73 9.66 -13.98
CA ALA A 112 8.41 8.54 -14.63
C ALA A 112 7.45 7.83 -15.61
N LEU A 113 7.94 7.51 -16.80
CA LEU A 113 7.21 6.69 -17.77
C LEU A 113 7.52 5.23 -17.55
N VAL A 114 6.48 4.41 -17.39
CA VAL A 114 6.58 3.00 -17.00
C VAL A 114 5.70 2.11 -17.86
N LEU A 115 6.17 0.90 -18.13
CA LEU A 115 5.36 -0.11 -18.81
C LEU A 115 4.34 -0.71 -17.83
N ALA A 116 3.07 -0.72 -18.21
CA ALA A 116 2.03 -1.40 -17.47
C ALA A 116 2.08 -2.91 -17.76
N ASN A 117 2.84 -3.62 -16.94
CA ASN A 117 3.08 -5.05 -17.05
C ASN A 117 3.10 -5.72 -15.67
N LYS A 118 3.47 -7.01 -15.62
CA LYS A 118 3.57 -7.78 -14.37
C LYS A 118 4.59 -7.21 -13.38
N ASP A 119 5.64 -6.56 -13.85
CA ASP A 119 6.67 -5.98 -12.98
C ASP A 119 6.14 -4.72 -12.28
N LEU A 120 5.39 -3.88 -12.99
CA LEU A 120 4.63 -2.79 -12.37
C LEU A 120 3.65 -3.32 -11.31
N ALA A 121 2.91 -4.39 -11.64
CA ALA A 121 1.96 -5.00 -10.70
C ALA A 121 2.63 -5.53 -9.41
N LYS A 122 3.92 -5.88 -9.46
CA LYS A 122 4.73 -6.33 -8.32
C LYS A 122 5.54 -5.21 -7.64
N GLY A 123 5.26 -3.94 -7.95
CA GLY A 123 5.99 -2.81 -7.36
C GLY A 123 7.44 -2.67 -7.85
N SER A 124 7.76 -3.20 -9.04
CA SER A 124 9.09 -3.15 -9.65
C SER A 124 8.99 -2.61 -11.09
N PRO A 125 8.53 -1.37 -11.29
CA PRO A 125 8.18 -0.88 -12.62
C PRO A 125 9.38 -0.83 -13.56
N THR A 126 9.14 -1.14 -14.84
CA THR A 126 10.12 -0.96 -15.92
C THR A 126 9.99 0.44 -16.49
N SER A 127 11.00 1.30 -16.33
CA SER A 127 11.01 2.61 -16.99
C SER A 127 11.41 2.53 -18.46
N ILE A 128 10.93 3.48 -19.26
CA ILE A 128 11.43 3.70 -20.62
C ILE A 128 12.36 4.92 -20.68
N GLY A 129 13.57 4.72 -21.21
CA GLY A 129 14.53 5.80 -21.42
C GLY A 129 14.26 6.51 -22.74
N ILE A 130 13.68 7.71 -22.70
CA ILE A 130 13.30 8.48 -23.89
C ILE A 130 13.37 9.98 -23.62
N ALA A 131 13.59 10.80 -24.66
CA ALA A 131 13.60 12.26 -24.53
C ALA A 131 12.24 12.76 -24.00
N ARG A 132 12.28 13.71 -23.06
CA ARG A 132 11.11 14.17 -22.31
C ARG A 132 10.85 15.66 -22.53
N ALA A 133 9.58 16.05 -22.49
CA ALA A 133 9.17 17.45 -22.38
C ALA A 133 9.21 17.92 -20.91
N PRO A 134 9.22 19.24 -20.67
CA PRO A 134 9.08 19.79 -19.31
C PRO A 134 7.82 19.28 -18.60
N GLN A 135 7.93 19.03 -17.30
CA GLN A 135 6.80 18.62 -16.46
C GLN A 135 6.72 19.45 -15.19
N THR A 136 5.50 19.80 -14.80
CA THR A 136 5.23 20.42 -13.50
C THR A 136 5.07 19.33 -12.46
N VAL A 137 5.85 19.41 -11.38
CA VAL A 137 5.68 18.59 -10.17
C VAL A 137 5.21 19.49 -9.05
N SER A 138 4.26 19.02 -8.25
CA SER A 138 3.75 19.70 -7.06
C SER A 138 3.74 18.79 -5.83
N VAL A 139 3.68 19.38 -4.64
CA VAL A 139 3.57 18.67 -3.35
C VAL A 139 2.36 19.14 -2.56
N ASP A 140 1.76 18.24 -1.77
CA ASP A 140 0.59 18.51 -0.93
C ASP A 140 0.93 19.01 0.50
N LEU A 141 2.10 19.63 0.68
CA LEU A 141 2.51 20.19 1.96
C LEU A 141 1.75 21.48 2.29
N PRO A 142 1.29 21.65 3.55
CA PRO A 142 0.51 22.81 3.94
C PRO A 142 1.34 24.10 3.96
N GLY A 143 0.68 25.24 3.76
CA GLY A 143 1.31 26.56 3.84
C GLY A 143 2.11 26.98 2.60
N LEU A 144 2.21 26.11 1.58
CA LEU A 144 2.76 26.45 0.27
C LEU A 144 1.66 27.03 -0.63
N VAL A 145 1.55 28.36 -0.64
CA VAL A 145 0.61 29.12 -1.49
C VAL A 145 1.34 29.86 -2.62
N ASP A 146 0.59 30.51 -3.52
CA ASP A 146 1.12 31.33 -4.62
C ASP A 146 2.10 30.61 -5.55
N GLY A 147 1.84 29.32 -5.82
CA GLY A 147 2.69 28.49 -6.68
C GLY A 147 3.98 27.99 -6.04
N LYS A 148 4.21 28.25 -4.75
CA LYS A 148 5.39 27.74 -4.01
C LYS A 148 5.33 26.23 -3.75
N ASN A 149 4.22 25.58 -4.05
CA ASN A 149 4.02 24.14 -3.93
C ASN A 149 4.41 23.37 -5.20
N LYS A 150 4.88 24.05 -6.25
CA LYS A 150 5.18 23.42 -7.55
C LYS A 150 6.48 23.93 -8.18
N VAL A 151 7.06 23.11 -9.04
CA VAL A 151 8.27 23.41 -9.81
C VAL A 151 8.14 22.81 -11.22
N VAL A 152 8.62 23.54 -12.23
CA VAL A 152 8.73 23.04 -13.60
C VAL A 152 10.11 22.41 -13.79
N ILE A 153 10.15 21.15 -14.22
CA ILE A 153 11.37 20.39 -14.45
C ILE A 153 11.52 20.19 -15.96
N ASN A 154 12.50 20.88 -16.55
CA ASN A 154 12.66 20.94 -18.00
C ASN A 154 13.01 19.59 -18.66
N ASN A 155 13.82 18.77 -17.97
CA ASN A 155 14.17 17.43 -18.42
C ASN A 155 13.92 16.43 -17.28
N PRO A 156 12.71 15.85 -17.16
CA PRO A 156 12.34 15.02 -16.02
C PRO A 156 13.04 13.66 -16.04
N THR A 157 14.10 13.58 -15.22
CA THR A 157 14.85 12.38 -14.88
C THR A 157 14.76 12.17 -13.38
N LYS A 158 15.14 11.00 -12.86
CA LYS A 158 15.12 10.75 -11.41
C LYS A 158 15.88 11.83 -10.64
N SER A 159 17.07 12.21 -11.09
CA SER A 159 17.92 13.21 -10.41
C SER A 159 17.34 14.61 -10.46
N SER A 160 16.90 15.08 -11.63
CA SER A 160 16.32 16.43 -11.77
C SER A 160 14.98 16.57 -11.04
N VAL A 161 14.17 15.51 -11.01
CA VAL A 161 12.93 15.47 -10.23
C VAL A 161 13.21 15.47 -8.74
N THR A 162 14.16 14.67 -8.26
CA THR A 162 14.59 14.70 -6.85
C THR A 162 15.14 16.07 -6.46
N GLN A 163 15.92 16.73 -7.32
CA GLN A 163 16.43 18.07 -7.07
C GLN A 163 15.29 19.09 -6.93
N GLY A 164 14.33 19.11 -7.86
CA GLY A 164 13.16 19.99 -7.80
C GLY A 164 12.33 19.76 -6.54
N MET A 165 12.10 18.49 -6.20
CA MET A 165 11.41 18.07 -4.97
C MET A 165 12.12 18.55 -3.70
N ASN A 166 13.44 18.40 -3.62
CA ASN A 166 14.23 18.87 -2.48
C ASN A 166 14.15 20.39 -2.33
N GLY A 167 14.11 21.14 -3.42
CA GLY A 167 13.91 22.59 -3.39
C GLY A 167 12.54 23.00 -2.83
N LEU A 168 11.46 22.29 -3.19
CA LEU A 168 10.14 22.50 -2.61
C LEU A 168 10.14 22.21 -1.10
N LEU A 169 10.81 21.13 -0.69
CA LEU A 169 10.90 20.70 0.70
C LEU A 169 11.71 21.68 1.56
N ASP A 170 12.86 22.15 1.07
CA ASP A 170 13.69 23.14 1.75
C ASP A 170 12.92 24.46 1.94
N GLY A 171 12.23 24.91 0.89
CA GLY A 171 11.35 26.07 0.98
C GLY A 171 10.24 25.89 2.02
N TRP A 172 9.69 24.70 2.18
CA TRP A 172 8.70 24.42 3.22
C TRP A 172 9.31 24.44 4.62
N ILE A 173 10.46 23.78 4.82
CA ILE A 173 11.18 23.71 6.11
C ILE A 173 11.53 25.11 6.64
N GLN A 174 11.99 26.01 5.77
CA GLN A 174 12.31 27.39 6.15
C GLN A 174 11.07 28.19 6.63
N ARG A 175 9.87 27.77 6.25
CA ARG A 175 8.58 28.37 6.66
C ARG A 175 7.93 27.64 7.83
N ASN A 176 8.52 26.52 8.26
CA ASN A 176 7.90 25.55 9.15
C ASN A 176 7.80 25.98 10.62
N SER A 177 8.34 27.14 11.01
CA SER A 177 8.10 27.71 12.34
C SER A 177 6.60 27.91 12.65
N LYS A 178 5.74 27.90 11.63
CA LYS A 178 4.27 27.94 11.74
C LYS A 178 3.57 26.56 11.74
N TYR A 179 4.25 25.46 11.42
CA TYR A 179 3.63 24.12 11.27
C TYR A 179 4.48 22.97 11.88
N PRO A 180 4.90 23.07 13.16
CA PRO A 180 5.86 22.14 13.76
C PRO A 180 5.42 20.66 13.74
N ASP A 181 4.11 20.38 13.77
CA ASP A 181 3.55 19.04 13.91
C ASP A 181 2.62 18.67 12.72
N HIS A 182 3.16 18.58 11.51
CA HIS A 182 2.39 18.03 10.39
C HIS A 182 2.07 16.54 10.64
N ALA A 183 0.79 16.23 10.85
CA ALA A 183 0.34 14.87 11.11
C ALA A 183 0.48 14.00 9.85
N ALA A 184 1.22 12.90 9.96
CA ALA A 184 1.31 11.91 8.89
C ALA A 184 -0.04 11.20 8.68
N LYS A 185 -0.39 10.89 7.44
CA LYS A 185 -1.49 9.96 7.14
C LYS A 185 -1.01 8.55 7.48
N ILE A 186 -1.66 7.90 8.45
CA ILE A 186 -1.25 6.58 8.95
C ILE A 186 -2.19 5.50 8.41
N SER A 187 -1.62 4.43 7.85
CA SER A 187 -2.29 3.18 7.51
C SER A 187 -1.68 2.05 8.32
N TYR A 188 -2.52 1.13 8.77
CA TYR A 188 -2.17 -0.01 9.61
C TYR A 188 -2.84 -1.28 9.10
N ASP A 189 -2.04 -2.33 8.94
CA ASP A 189 -2.50 -3.67 8.62
C ASP A 189 -1.77 -4.68 9.51
N GLU A 190 -2.47 -5.71 9.98
CA GLU A 190 -1.87 -6.84 10.71
C GLU A 190 -2.41 -8.17 10.22
N THR A 191 -1.60 -9.22 10.32
CA THR A 191 -2.05 -10.58 10.03
C THR A 191 -1.17 -11.64 10.68
N MET A 192 -1.78 -12.77 11.06
CA MET A 192 -1.03 -14.01 11.34
C MET A 192 -0.48 -14.53 10.02
N VAL A 193 0.73 -15.07 10.03
CA VAL A 193 1.37 -15.63 8.84
C VAL A 193 1.00 -17.10 8.74
N THR A 194 0.35 -17.49 7.64
CA THR A 194 0.03 -18.89 7.34
C THR A 194 0.71 -19.37 6.07
N SER A 195 0.79 -18.51 5.05
CA SER A 195 1.47 -18.81 3.80
C SER A 195 1.96 -17.53 3.13
N LYS A 196 2.94 -17.68 2.22
CA LYS A 196 3.43 -16.57 1.41
C LYS A 196 2.30 -15.90 0.60
N ARG A 197 1.38 -16.69 0.05
CA ARG A 197 0.25 -16.18 -0.76
C ARG A 197 -0.74 -15.39 0.07
N GLN A 198 -1.02 -15.84 1.28
CA GLN A 198 -1.87 -15.12 2.22
C GLN A 198 -1.27 -13.74 2.56
N LEU A 199 0.05 -13.65 2.72
CA LEU A 199 0.74 -12.37 2.88
C LEU A 199 0.65 -11.48 1.64
N GLU A 200 0.88 -12.02 0.45
CA GLU A 200 0.74 -11.25 -0.80
C GLU A 200 -0.70 -10.74 -0.99
N ALA A 201 -1.70 -11.56 -0.66
CA ALA A 201 -3.10 -11.15 -0.71
C ALA A 201 -3.39 -10.02 0.29
N LYS A 202 -2.91 -10.14 1.53
CA LYS A 202 -3.23 -9.17 2.59
C LYS A 202 -2.39 -7.89 2.49
N LEU A 203 -1.09 -8.00 2.29
CA LEU A 203 -0.13 -6.88 2.35
C LEU A 203 0.28 -6.37 0.96
N GLY A 204 0.04 -7.12 -0.11
CA GLY A 204 0.23 -6.71 -1.50
C GLY A 204 1.30 -7.53 -2.24
N LEU A 205 1.21 -7.50 -3.57
CA LEU A 205 2.22 -8.11 -4.45
C LEU A 205 3.56 -7.39 -4.29
N GLY A 206 4.68 -8.13 -4.27
CA GLY A 206 6.00 -7.57 -4.00
C GLY A 206 6.42 -7.71 -2.52
N PHE A 207 5.50 -8.12 -1.64
CA PHE A 207 5.79 -8.32 -0.22
C PHE A 207 6.83 -9.42 0.02
N GLU A 208 7.09 -10.31 -0.95
CA GLU A 208 8.15 -11.31 -0.86
C GLU A 208 9.54 -10.70 -0.58
N LYS A 209 9.79 -9.47 -1.05
CA LYS A 209 11.02 -8.74 -0.76
C LYS A 209 11.11 -8.38 0.72
N VAL A 210 9.99 -7.97 1.31
CA VAL A 210 9.87 -7.63 2.72
C VAL A 210 9.94 -8.88 3.59
N SER A 211 9.25 -9.96 3.22
CA SER A 211 9.27 -11.21 4.00
C SER A 211 10.67 -11.82 4.07
N ALA A 212 11.47 -11.70 3.00
CA ALA A 212 12.88 -12.07 3.01
C ALA A 212 13.70 -11.23 4.01
N LYS A 213 13.49 -9.89 4.05
CA LYS A 213 14.17 -9.00 5.02
C LYS A 213 13.74 -9.26 6.48
N LEU A 214 12.48 -9.67 6.69
CA LEU A 214 11.97 -10.07 8.00
C LEU A 214 12.37 -11.50 8.41
N ASN A 215 13.05 -12.24 7.53
CA ASN A 215 13.42 -13.64 7.73
C ASN A 215 12.22 -14.50 8.16
N VAL A 216 11.15 -14.48 7.36
CA VAL A 216 9.94 -15.28 7.63
C VAL A 216 10.21 -16.74 7.23
N ASP A 217 10.23 -17.62 8.23
CA ASP A 217 10.41 -19.06 8.02
C ASP A 217 9.05 -19.74 7.81
N PHE A 218 8.64 -19.87 6.56
CA PHE A 218 7.38 -20.52 6.20
C PHE A 218 7.37 -22.02 6.52
N ASP A 219 8.53 -22.68 6.51
CA ASP A 219 8.63 -24.11 6.80
C ASP A 219 8.42 -24.35 8.30
N ALA A 220 9.04 -23.56 9.17
CA ALA A 220 8.82 -23.63 10.61
C ALA A 220 7.38 -23.27 11.01
N ILE A 221 6.74 -22.34 10.30
CA ILE A 221 5.32 -22.03 10.48
C ILE A 221 4.46 -23.23 10.06
N HIS A 222 4.75 -23.83 8.90
CA HIS A 222 4.02 -24.98 8.39
C HIS A 222 4.17 -26.20 9.31
N LYS A 223 5.38 -26.45 9.81
CA LYS A 223 5.72 -27.49 10.79
C LYS A 223 5.30 -27.16 12.22
N ARG A 224 4.75 -25.97 12.47
CA ARG A 224 4.25 -25.49 13.78
C ARG A 224 5.31 -25.38 14.86
N GLU A 225 6.55 -25.25 14.46
CA GLU A 225 7.66 -24.91 15.34
C GLU A 225 7.60 -23.44 15.74
N ARG A 226 6.90 -22.60 14.94
CA ARG A 226 6.75 -21.16 15.15
C ARG A 226 5.33 -20.68 14.84
N GLN A 227 4.85 -19.73 15.64
CA GLN A 227 3.71 -18.88 15.30
C GLN A 227 4.22 -17.46 15.01
N VAL A 228 3.80 -16.90 13.87
CA VAL A 228 4.31 -15.62 13.38
C VAL A 228 3.15 -14.68 13.05
N ALA A 229 3.28 -13.42 13.41
CA ALA A 229 2.43 -12.34 12.92
C ALA A 229 3.26 -11.19 12.36
N ILE A 230 2.70 -10.49 11.39
CA ILE A 230 3.30 -9.30 10.79
C ILE A 230 2.31 -8.14 10.88
N ALA A 231 2.79 -6.99 11.33
CA ALA A 231 2.12 -5.71 11.21
C ALA A 231 2.88 -4.78 10.24
N SER A 232 2.14 -4.00 9.47
CA SER A 232 2.63 -2.94 8.57
C SER A 232 2.05 -1.61 9.02
N PHE A 233 2.93 -0.64 9.28
CA PHE A 233 2.59 0.73 9.60
C PHE A 233 3.12 1.62 8.47
N LYS A 234 2.24 2.17 7.64
CA LYS A 234 2.59 3.12 6.58
C LYS A 234 2.27 4.53 7.06
N GLN A 235 3.24 5.43 6.98
CA GLN A 235 3.12 6.83 7.34
C GLN A 235 3.46 7.68 6.12
N ILE A 236 2.48 8.39 5.59
CA ILE A 236 2.66 9.29 4.45
C ILE A 236 2.79 10.70 5.00
N TYR A 237 3.93 11.33 4.74
CA TYR A 237 4.24 12.69 5.18
C TYR A 237 3.78 13.72 4.15
N TYR A 238 4.00 13.43 2.87
CA TYR A 238 3.50 14.24 1.76
C TYR A 238 3.41 13.37 0.50
N THR A 239 2.71 13.87 -0.51
CA THR A 239 2.57 13.26 -1.83
C THR A 239 3.04 14.27 -2.86
N ALA A 240 3.89 13.81 -3.78
CA ALA A 240 4.29 14.57 -4.95
C ALA A 240 3.49 14.10 -6.15
N SER A 241 2.97 15.03 -6.95
CA SER A 241 2.14 14.73 -8.11
C SER A 241 2.64 15.48 -9.34
N VAL A 242 2.40 14.92 -10.52
CA VAL A 242 2.56 15.64 -11.79
C VAL A 242 1.22 16.15 -12.28
N ASP A 243 1.24 17.29 -12.96
CA ASP A 243 0.06 17.77 -13.68
C ASP A 243 -0.34 16.75 -14.75
N THR A 244 -1.64 16.47 -14.85
CA THR A 244 -2.19 15.53 -15.83
C THR A 244 -1.85 15.99 -17.25
N PRO A 245 -1.15 15.16 -18.06
CA PRO A 245 -0.86 15.48 -19.45
C PRO A 245 -2.14 15.70 -20.26
N THR A 246 -2.17 16.77 -21.07
CA THR A 246 -3.31 17.11 -21.93
C THR A 246 -3.42 16.20 -23.16
N SER A 247 -2.30 15.59 -23.56
CA SER A 247 -2.19 14.64 -24.67
C SER A 247 -1.06 13.63 -24.41
N PRO A 248 -1.09 12.44 -25.02
CA PRO A 248 0.01 11.49 -24.92
C PRO A 248 1.36 12.08 -25.36
N HIS A 249 1.42 12.86 -26.44
CA HIS A 249 2.68 13.43 -26.93
C HIS A 249 3.30 14.47 -25.97
N SER A 250 2.50 15.13 -25.13
CA SER A 250 2.94 16.27 -24.29
C SER A 250 4.00 15.91 -23.24
N VAL A 251 4.25 14.62 -22.99
CA VAL A 251 5.28 14.15 -22.04
C VAL A 251 6.64 13.87 -22.70
N PHE A 252 6.72 13.95 -24.03
CA PHE A 252 7.89 13.57 -24.82
C PHE A 252 8.57 14.78 -25.46
N GLY A 253 9.88 14.66 -25.70
CA GLY A 253 10.63 15.65 -26.47
C GLY A 253 10.15 15.72 -27.94
N PRO A 254 10.42 16.83 -28.65
CA PRO A 254 9.83 17.12 -29.96
C PRO A 254 10.19 16.10 -31.06
N ASN A 255 11.30 15.38 -30.90
CA ASN A 255 11.81 14.43 -31.90
C ASN A 255 11.40 12.97 -31.63
N VAL A 256 10.58 12.73 -30.61
CA VAL A 256 10.14 11.37 -30.26
C VAL A 256 9.11 10.88 -31.27
N THR A 257 9.34 9.70 -31.83
CA THR A 257 8.46 9.07 -32.80
C THR A 257 7.67 7.90 -32.20
N ALA A 258 6.60 7.48 -32.89
CA ALA A 258 5.91 6.24 -32.54
C ALA A 258 6.82 5.00 -32.64
N GLN A 259 7.83 5.02 -33.52
CA GLN A 259 8.76 3.89 -33.65
C GLN A 259 9.66 3.78 -32.41
N ASP A 260 10.14 4.91 -31.87
CA ASP A 260 10.93 4.93 -30.63
C ASP A 260 10.20 4.25 -29.46
N LEU A 261 8.88 4.41 -29.39
CA LEU A 261 8.03 3.79 -28.36
C LEU A 261 7.92 2.28 -28.57
N LYS A 262 7.70 1.83 -29.82
CA LYS A 262 7.64 0.42 -30.18
C LYS A 262 8.95 -0.30 -29.88
N ASP A 263 10.07 0.30 -30.23
CA ASP A 263 11.41 -0.25 -30.01
C ASP A 263 11.73 -0.40 -28.51
N ARG A 264 11.07 0.40 -27.66
CA ARG A 264 11.14 0.34 -26.19
C ARG A 264 10.07 -0.57 -25.57
N GLY A 265 9.37 -1.34 -26.38
CA GLY A 265 8.42 -2.35 -25.93
C GLY A 265 7.04 -1.83 -25.54
N VAL A 266 6.71 -0.56 -25.83
CA VAL A 266 5.33 -0.06 -25.71
C VAL A 266 4.47 -0.78 -26.73
N ASN A 267 3.36 -1.39 -26.31
CA ASN A 267 2.40 -2.07 -27.18
C ASN A 267 1.11 -2.43 -26.40
N ASN A 268 0.19 -3.18 -27.01
CA ASN A 268 -1.07 -3.61 -26.38
C ASN A 268 -0.88 -4.45 -25.11
N LYS A 269 0.23 -5.20 -24.98
CA LYS A 269 0.52 -6.04 -23.80
C LYS A 269 1.26 -5.26 -22.71
N ASN A 270 2.00 -4.23 -23.10
CA ASN A 270 2.76 -3.34 -22.22
C ASN A 270 2.40 -1.88 -22.54
N PRO A 271 1.16 -1.44 -22.29
CA PRO A 271 0.78 -0.06 -22.57
C PRO A 271 1.57 0.88 -21.66
N LEU A 272 1.76 2.12 -22.14
CA LEU A 272 2.57 3.10 -21.43
C LEU A 272 1.74 3.82 -20.37
N GLY A 273 2.28 3.89 -19.15
CA GLY A 273 1.76 4.72 -18.06
C GLY A 273 2.77 5.76 -17.61
N TYR A 274 2.30 6.72 -16.82
CA TYR A 274 3.15 7.64 -16.08
C TYR A 274 2.82 7.58 -14.59
N ILE A 275 3.84 7.70 -13.75
CA ILE A 275 3.65 7.81 -12.31
C ILE A 275 3.02 9.17 -12.01
N SER A 276 1.71 9.18 -11.76
CA SER A 276 0.90 10.39 -11.56
C SER A 276 1.15 11.00 -10.18
N SER A 277 1.40 10.15 -9.17
CA SER A 277 1.78 10.59 -7.84
C SER A 277 2.69 9.59 -7.12
N VAL A 278 3.51 10.09 -6.20
CA VAL A 278 4.36 9.32 -5.29
C VAL A 278 4.14 9.82 -3.88
N SER A 279 3.71 8.92 -2.99
CA SER A 279 3.59 9.20 -1.57
C SER A 279 4.94 8.97 -0.90
N TYR A 280 5.43 10.00 -0.21
CA TYR A 280 6.68 10.01 0.52
C TYR A 280 6.41 9.94 2.01
N GLY A 281 7.21 9.13 2.68
CA GLY A 281 7.20 9.04 4.12
C GLY A 281 8.01 7.84 4.55
N ARG A 282 7.36 6.95 5.30
CA ARG A 282 7.99 5.81 5.92
C ARG A 282 7.04 4.62 6.05
N GLN A 283 7.59 3.41 5.95
CA GLN A 283 6.85 2.19 6.23
C GLN A 283 7.63 1.29 7.19
N ILE A 284 6.98 0.82 8.24
CA ILE A 284 7.57 -0.03 9.27
C ILE A 284 6.85 -1.37 9.25
N PHE A 285 7.61 -2.44 9.12
CA PHE A 285 7.11 -3.79 9.25
C PHE A 285 7.64 -4.40 10.55
N VAL A 286 6.75 -5.00 11.32
CA VAL A 286 7.12 -5.67 12.57
C VAL A 286 6.67 -7.12 12.48
N LYS A 287 7.63 -8.04 12.53
CA LYS A 287 7.39 -9.47 12.70
C LYS A 287 7.46 -9.81 14.19
N LEU A 288 6.44 -10.45 14.72
CA LEU A 288 6.48 -11.13 16.01
C LEU A 288 6.49 -12.64 15.75
N GLU A 289 7.40 -13.35 16.43
CA GLU A 289 7.58 -14.79 16.29
C GLU A 289 7.76 -15.44 17.65
N THR A 290 7.01 -16.51 17.92
CA THR A 290 7.08 -17.27 19.17
C THR A 290 7.11 -18.76 18.93
N THR A 291 7.73 -19.51 19.84
CA THR A 291 7.64 -20.98 19.91
C THR A 291 6.47 -21.44 20.77
N SER A 292 5.66 -20.53 21.32
CA SER A 292 4.47 -20.87 22.08
C SER A 292 3.43 -21.57 21.20
N THR A 293 2.88 -22.67 21.70
CA THR A 293 1.77 -23.42 21.07
C THR A 293 0.39 -22.97 21.56
N SER A 294 0.33 -21.91 22.37
CA SER A 294 -0.92 -21.39 22.92
C SER A 294 -1.87 -20.91 21.81
N ASN A 295 -3.17 -21.13 22.02
CA ASN A 295 -4.23 -20.61 21.15
C ASN A 295 -4.40 -19.08 21.30
N ASP A 296 -3.83 -18.49 22.34
CA ASP A 296 -3.94 -17.06 22.65
C ASP A 296 -2.89 -16.18 21.93
N VAL A 297 -1.99 -16.77 21.14
CA VAL A 297 -0.88 -16.03 20.49
C VAL A 297 -1.38 -14.90 19.60
N GLN A 298 -2.42 -15.13 18.80
CA GLN A 298 -2.99 -14.09 17.94
C GLN A 298 -3.53 -12.91 18.76
N ALA A 299 -4.22 -13.18 19.87
CA ALA A 299 -4.75 -12.14 20.74
C ALA A 299 -3.63 -11.35 21.43
N ALA A 300 -2.58 -12.03 21.89
CA ALA A 300 -1.41 -11.40 22.49
C ALA A 300 -0.67 -10.49 21.48
N PHE A 301 -0.49 -10.96 20.24
CA PHE A 301 0.18 -10.18 19.19
C PHE A 301 -0.66 -9.00 18.71
N SER A 302 -1.97 -9.20 18.45
CA SER A 302 -2.88 -8.11 18.06
C SER A 302 -2.96 -7.02 19.13
N GLY A 303 -2.99 -7.42 20.42
CA GLY A 303 -2.95 -6.46 21.53
C GLY A 303 -1.67 -5.61 21.54
N LEU A 304 -0.50 -6.24 21.31
CA LEU A 304 0.78 -5.53 21.19
C LEU A 304 0.79 -4.52 20.03
N PHE A 305 0.36 -4.94 18.85
CA PHE A 305 0.36 -4.10 17.66
C PHE A 305 -0.61 -2.92 17.80
N LYS A 306 -1.84 -3.15 18.29
CA LYS A 306 -2.84 -2.10 18.53
C LYS A 306 -2.41 -1.09 19.58
N ALA A 307 -1.73 -1.54 20.63
CA ALA A 307 -1.10 -0.66 21.61
C ALA A 307 0.12 0.10 21.05
N LYS A 308 0.49 -0.13 19.78
CA LYS A 308 1.71 0.39 19.14
C LYS A 308 2.96 0.16 20.00
N PHE A 309 3.00 -0.99 20.67
CA PHE A 309 4.05 -1.34 21.63
C PHE A 309 4.22 -0.34 22.81
N GLY A 310 3.21 0.49 23.05
CA GLY A 310 3.14 1.45 24.15
C GLY A 310 2.76 0.80 25.49
N ASN A 311 2.05 1.55 26.34
CA ASN A 311 1.71 1.11 27.68
C ASN A 311 0.58 0.07 27.64
N LEU A 312 0.96 -1.21 27.78
CA LEU A 312 0.03 -2.31 28.03
C LEU A 312 -0.39 -2.34 29.51
N SER A 313 -1.66 -2.66 29.78
CA SER A 313 -2.15 -2.84 31.15
C SER A 313 -1.42 -3.98 31.86
N THR A 314 -1.38 -3.91 33.20
CA THR A 314 -0.78 -4.97 34.01
C THR A 314 -1.50 -6.30 33.81
N GLU A 315 -2.84 -6.31 33.69
CA GLU A 315 -3.57 -7.58 33.47
C GLU A 315 -3.20 -8.21 32.12
N PHE A 316 -3.03 -7.42 31.06
CA PHE A 316 -2.64 -7.93 29.75
C PHE A 316 -1.25 -8.59 29.81
N LYS A 317 -0.28 -7.93 30.45
CA LYS A 317 1.09 -8.46 30.59
C LYS A 317 1.10 -9.76 31.38
N THR A 318 0.36 -9.83 32.48
CA THR A 318 0.26 -11.05 33.30
C THR A 318 -0.41 -12.18 32.53
N LYS A 319 -1.52 -11.89 31.83
CA LYS A 319 -2.26 -12.90 31.05
C LYS A 319 -1.41 -13.54 29.96
N TYR A 320 -0.59 -12.75 29.26
CA TYR A 320 0.18 -13.23 28.11
C TYR A 320 1.68 -13.39 28.38
N ALA A 321 2.13 -13.33 29.64
CA ALA A 321 3.56 -13.37 30.02
C ALA A 321 4.32 -14.53 29.38
N ASP A 322 3.75 -15.75 29.43
CA ASP A 322 4.37 -16.95 28.86
C ASP A 322 4.57 -16.88 27.34
N ILE A 323 3.66 -16.21 26.63
CA ILE A 323 3.77 -16.01 25.18
C ILE A 323 4.83 -14.94 24.91
N LEU A 324 4.72 -13.79 25.58
CA LEU A 324 5.55 -12.62 25.32
C LEU A 324 7.03 -12.88 25.67
N ASN A 325 7.30 -13.61 26.75
CA ASN A 325 8.66 -13.98 27.15
C ASN A 325 9.35 -14.93 26.15
N LYS A 326 8.58 -15.70 25.39
CA LYS A 326 9.06 -16.59 24.32
C LYS A 326 9.03 -15.93 22.93
N THR A 327 8.67 -14.66 22.86
CA THR A 327 8.49 -13.94 21.60
C THR A 327 9.73 -13.13 21.24
N ARG A 328 10.17 -13.26 19.99
CA ARG A 328 11.14 -12.37 19.36
C ARG A 328 10.42 -11.42 18.41
N ALA A 329 10.90 -10.19 18.38
CA ALA A 329 10.47 -9.18 17.44
C ALA A 329 11.56 -8.93 16.39
N THR A 330 11.15 -8.69 15.15
CA THR A 330 12.03 -8.22 14.07
C THR A 330 11.37 -7.02 13.42
N VAL A 331 12.08 -5.90 13.34
CA VAL A 331 11.59 -4.65 12.76
C VAL A 331 12.36 -4.41 11.47
N TYR A 332 11.63 -4.16 10.39
CA TYR A 332 12.19 -3.73 9.11
C TYR A 332 11.57 -2.41 8.71
N VAL A 333 12.43 -1.44 8.40
CA VAL A 333 12.03 -0.07 8.07
C VAL A 333 12.35 0.21 6.62
N VAL A 334 11.33 0.62 5.87
CA VAL A 334 11.46 1.22 4.54
C VAL A 334 11.33 2.74 4.70
N GLY A 335 12.46 3.44 4.50
CA GLY A 335 12.53 4.89 4.59
C GLY A 335 13.03 5.44 5.92
N GLY A 336 13.98 6.37 5.84
CA GLY A 336 14.32 7.29 6.91
C GLY A 336 14.68 6.65 8.26
N SER A 337 15.94 6.25 8.45
CA SER A 337 16.49 6.22 9.81
C SER A 337 17.61 7.25 9.94
N ALA A 338 17.65 7.91 11.10
CA ALA A 338 18.76 8.77 11.55
C ALA A 338 20.08 7.98 11.77
N ARG A 339 20.09 6.67 11.48
CA ARG A 339 21.23 5.75 11.67
C ARG A 339 21.79 5.14 10.37
N GLY A 340 21.39 5.63 9.21
CA GLY A 340 22.07 5.27 7.95
C GLY A 340 21.50 4.07 7.20
N GLY A 341 20.18 3.97 7.10
CA GLY A 341 19.55 3.19 6.02
C GLY A 341 19.36 1.70 6.35
N VAL A 342 18.10 1.28 6.40
CA VAL A 342 17.65 -0.12 6.46
C VAL A 342 18.21 -0.91 7.65
N GLU A 343 17.64 -0.69 8.84
CA GLU A 343 17.88 -1.55 10.01
C GLU A 343 16.86 -2.69 10.03
N VAL A 344 17.35 -3.92 9.88
CA VAL A 344 16.65 -5.10 10.41
C VAL A 344 17.15 -5.27 11.83
N ALA A 345 16.32 -4.92 12.82
CA ALA A 345 16.64 -5.12 14.22
C ALA A 345 15.85 -6.32 14.75
N THR A 346 16.54 -7.30 15.33
CA THR A 346 15.92 -8.47 15.96
C THR A 346 16.27 -8.51 17.44
N GLY A 347 15.27 -8.71 18.29
CA GLY A 347 15.45 -8.70 19.73
C GLY A 347 14.22 -9.19 20.48
N ASN A 348 14.23 -9.07 21.79
CA ASN A 348 13.00 -9.20 22.57
C ASN A 348 12.11 -7.96 22.34
N ILE A 349 10.85 -8.05 22.75
CA ILE A 349 9.87 -6.97 22.53
C ILE A 349 10.36 -5.66 23.19
N ASP A 350 10.87 -5.72 24.42
CA ASP A 350 11.30 -4.53 25.17
C ASP A 350 12.48 -3.78 24.53
N ALA A 351 13.46 -4.50 23.99
CA ALA A 351 14.61 -3.91 23.31
C ALA A 351 14.19 -3.14 22.06
N LEU A 352 13.15 -3.60 21.35
CA LEU A 352 12.68 -2.98 20.12
C LEU A 352 11.51 -1.99 20.33
N LYS A 353 10.91 -1.93 21.54
CA LYS A 353 9.86 -0.95 21.86
C LYS A 353 10.29 0.48 21.56
N LYS A 354 11.52 0.84 21.95
CA LYS A 354 12.06 2.18 21.74
C LYS A 354 12.17 2.49 20.24
N ILE A 355 12.74 1.57 19.47
CA ILE A 355 12.84 1.71 18.01
C ILE A 355 11.44 1.86 17.43
N ILE A 356 10.52 0.94 17.69
CA ILE A 356 9.16 1.01 17.11
C ILE A 356 8.44 2.31 17.47
N LYS A 357 8.63 2.84 18.68
CA LYS A 357 8.02 4.11 19.13
C LYS A 357 8.68 5.34 18.50
N GLU A 358 10.02 5.43 18.54
CA GLU A 358 10.78 6.54 17.93
C GLU A 358 10.50 6.61 16.43
N GLU A 359 10.52 5.46 15.79
CA GLU A 359 10.31 5.33 14.36
C GLU A 359 8.86 5.63 13.93
N SER A 360 7.89 5.56 14.85
CA SER A 360 6.47 5.88 14.60
C SER A 360 6.12 7.38 14.69
N THR A 361 7.09 8.27 14.97
CA THR A 361 6.84 9.71 15.10
C THR A 361 7.35 10.47 13.88
N PHE A 362 6.56 11.39 13.31
CA PHE A 362 7.00 12.25 12.22
C PHE A 362 8.11 13.18 12.69
N SER A 363 9.16 13.34 11.87
CA SER A 363 10.21 14.33 12.10
C SER A 363 10.73 14.88 10.78
N THR A 364 10.86 16.20 10.68
CA THR A 364 11.53 16.87 9.56
C THR A 364 13.03 16.55 9.46
N LYS A 365 13.60 15.93 10.50
CA LYS A 365 15.00 15.50 10.56
C LYS A 365 15.22 14.12 9.92
N VAL A 366 14.15 13.41 9.58
CA VAL A 366 14.21 12.08 8.96
C VAL A 366 13.86 12.19 7.49
N PRO A 367 14.77 11.84 6.56
CA PRO A 367 14.48 11.89 5.13
C PRO A 367 13.31 10.98 4.76
N ALA A 368 12.30 11.55 4.10
CA ALA A 368 11.18 10.80 3.55
C ALA A 368 11.61 10.07 2.27
N VAL A 369 11.12 8.85 2.07
CA VAL A 369 11.35 8.08 0.83
C VAL A 369 10.01 7.70 0.20
N PRO A 370 9.98 7.30 -1.09
CA PRO A 370 8.79 6.71 -1.69
C PRO A 370 8.31 5.48 -0.91
N VAL A 371 7.05 5.49 -0.46
CA VAL A 371 6.40 4.35 0.21
C VAL A 371 5.30 3.72 -0.65
N SER A 372 4.72 4.51 -1.55
CA SER A 372 3.80 4.03 -2.57
C SER A 372 3.66 5.04 -3.71
N TYR A 373 3.05 4.61 -4.80
CA TYR A 373 2.85 5.45 -5.97
C TYR A 373 1.61 5.02 -6.76
N ALA A 374 1.03 5.98 -7.48
CA ALA A 374 -0.07 5.75 -8.41
C ALA A 374 0.43 5.91 -9.85
N VAL A 375 -0.14 5.13 -10.76
CA VAL A 375 0.16 5.18 -12.20
C VAL A 375 -1.12 5.47 -12.95
N ASN A 376 -1.07 6.39 -13.90
CA ASN A 376 -2.15 6.58 -14.86
C ASN A 376 -1.69 6.09 -16.23
N PHE A 377 -2.59 5.49 -17.00
CA PHE A 377 -2.32 5.16 -18.40
C PHE A 377 -2.16 6.46 -19.21
N LEU A 378 -1.12 6.55 -20.02
CA LEU A 378 -0.85 7.75 -20.81
C LEU A 378 -1.89 7.97 -21.92
N LYS A 379 -2.60 6.90 -22.30
CA LYS A 379 -3.64 6.91 -23.34
C LYS A 379 -4.79 7.88 -23.04
N ASP A 380 -5.30 7.82 -21.82
CA ASP A 380 -6.58 8.42 -21.41
C ASP A 380 -6.54 8.99 -19.99
N ASN A 381 -5.37 8.99 -19.34
CA ASN A 381 -5.18 9.37 -17.95
C ASN A 381 -5.96 8.51 -16.94
N GLN A 382 -6.49 7.35 -17.35
CA GLN A 382 -7.19 6.45 -16.43
C GLN A 382 -6.20 5.91 -15.38
N LEU A 383 -6.61 5.95 -14.11
CA LEU A 383 -5.86 5.37 -13.01
C LEU A 383 -5.69 3.86 -13.24
N ALA A 384 -4.45 3.42 -13.26
CA ALA A 384 -4.10 2.01 -13.39
C ALA A 384 -4.32 1.31 -12.05
N ALA A 385 -5.00 0.17 -12.08
CA ALA A 385 -5.30 -0.63 -10.90
C ALA A 385 -4.79 -2.06 -11.09
N VAL A 386 -4.03 -2.55 -10.12
CA VAL A 386 -3.54 -3.91 -10.06
C VAL A 386 -4.63 -4.80 -9.49
N ARG A 387 -5.08 -5.76 -10.29
CA ARG A 387 -6.01 -6.80 -9.85
C ARG A 387 -5.23 -8.05 -9.48
N SER A 388 -5.35 -8.50 -8.24
CA SER A 388 -4.71 -9.75 -7.79
C SER A 388 -5.77 -10.71 -7.29
N SER A 389 -5.75 -11.96 -7.78
CA SER A 389 -6.75 -12.95 -7.41
C SER A 389 -6.17 -14.34 -7.35
N GLY A 390 -6.62 -15.17 -6.42
CA GLY A 390 -6.21 -16.57 -6.33
C GLY A 390 -6.70 -17.22 -5.05
N ASP A 391 -6.21 -18.43 -4.80
CA ASP A 391 -6.53 -19.20 -3.60
C ASP A 391 -5.30 -19.37 -2.69
N TYR A 392 -5.53 -19.56 -1.39
CA TYR A 392 -4.56 -20.06 -0.44
C TYR A 392 -5.22 -20.98 0.60
N ILE A 393 -4.43 -21.86 1.22
CA ILE A 393 -4.89 -22.67 2.36
C ILE A 393 -4.56 -21.91 3.64
N GLU A 394 -5.59 -21.59 4.40
CA GLU A 394 -5.45 -21.16 5.78
C GLU A 394 -5.42 -22.39 6.68
N THR A 395 -4.40 -22.50 7.53
CA THR A 395 -4.32 -23.59 8.52
C THR A 395 -4.47 -23.03 9.91
N THR A 396 -5.51 -23.47 10.61
CA THR A 396 -5.73 -23.20 12.04
C THR A 396 -5.25 -24.40 12.84
N ALA A 397 -4.43 -24.15 13.86
CA ALA A 397 -4.00 -25.18 14.80
C ALA A 397 -4.60 -24.86 16.17
N THR A 398 -5.34 -25.81 16.74
CA THR A 398 -5.89 -25.70 18.08
C THR A 398 -5.20 -26.71 18.97
N THR A 399 -4.54 -26.22 20.01
CA THR A 399 -3.76 -27.03 20.93
C THR A 399 -4.53 -27.27 22.22
N TYR A 400 -4.52 -28.52 22.68
CA TYR A 400 -5.12 -29.01 23.92
C TYR A 400 -4.04 -29.64 24.78
N LYS A 401 -4.01 -29.29 26.07
CA LYS A 401 -3.11 -29.88 27.05
C LYS A 401 -3.82 -31.02 27.77
N SER A 402 -3.09 -32.10 28.05
CA SER A 402 -3.60 -33.14 28.95
C SER A 402 -3.94 -32.55 30.33
N GLY A 403 -5.03 -33.01 30.92
CA GLY A 403 -5.41 -32.73 32.30
C GLY A 403 -5.40 -33.99 33.14
N GLU A 404 -5.34 -33.83 34.46
CA GLU A 404 -5.50 -34.91 35.43
C GLU A 404 -6.76 -34.67 36.26
N ILE A 405 -7.48 -35.75 36.58
CA ILE A 405 -8.59 -35.74 37.52
C ILE A 405 -8.18 -36.56 38.75
N THR A 406 -7.99 -35.88 39.89
CA THR A 406 -7.66 -36.53 41.17
C THR A 406 -8.90 -36.63 42.06
N PHE A 407 -9.31 -37.86 42.38
CA PHE A 407 -10.37 -38.09 43.37
C PHE A 407 -9.80 -38.07 44.79
N ARG A 408 -10.42 -37.30 45.70
CA ARG A 408 -10.09 -37.29 47.14
C ARG A 408 -11.36 -37.49 47.95
N HIS A 409 -11.39 -38.53 48.78
CA HIS A 409 -12.51 -38.84 49.68
C HIS A 409 -12.00 -38.95 51.11
N GLY A 410 -12.49 -38.07 52.00
CA GLY A 410 -12.13 -38.03 53.42
C GLY A 410 -13.31 -38.25 54.36
N GLY A 411 -14.47 -38.65 53.84
CA GLY A 411 -15.67 -38.88 54.64
C GLY A 411 -15.68 -40.25 55.32
N GLY A 412 -16.26 -40.33 56.52
CA GLY A 412 -16.49 -41.58 57.27
C GLY A 412 -17.61 -42.45 56.70
N TYR A 413 -17.70 -42.59 55.38
CA TYR A 413 -18.70 -43.37 54.66
C TYR A 413 -18.11 -43.99 53.39
N VAL A 414 -18.78 -44.98 52.81
CA VAL A 414 -18.36 -45.63 51.55
C VAL A 414 -18.77 -44.76 50.35
N ALA A 415 -17.84 -44.50 49.43
CA ALA A 415 -18.09 -43.75 48.20
C ALA A 415 -17.81 -44.61 46.96
N LYS A 416 -18.55 -44.34 45.87
CA LYS A 416 -18.34 -44.94 44.54
C LYS A 416 -18.32 -43.82 43.49
N PHE A 417 -17.27 -43.79 42.67
CA PHE A 417 -17.13 -42.84 41.56
C PHE A 417 -17.35 -43.54 40.23
N ARG A 418 -17.90 -42.80 39.26
CA ARG A 418 -18.01 -43.22 37.86
C ARG A 418 -17.63 -42.03 36.99
N LEU A 419 -16.48 -42.11 36.35
CA LEU A 419 -16.02 -41.11 35.39
C LEU A 419 -16.40 -41.58 33.98
N LYS A 420 -16.67 -40.65 33.06
CA LYS A 420 -16.87 -40.91 31.64
C LYS A 420 -16.35 -39.72 30.84
N TRP A 421 -15.70 -39.99 29.72
CA TRP A 421 -15.23 -38.96 28.80
C TRP A 421 -15.17 -39.52 27.38
N ASP A 422 -15.05 -38.64 26.38
CA ASP A 422 -14.80 -39.03 25.00
C ASP A 422 -13.35 -38.65 24.64
N GLU A 423 -12.65 -39.57 23.97
CA GLU A 423 -11.41 -39.25 23.26
C GLU A 423 -11.74 -38.88 21.82
N ILE A 424 -11.28 -37.70 21.40
CA ILE A 424 -11.47 -37.18 20.04
C ILE A 424 -10.27 -37.57 19.17
N SER A 425 -10.53 -38.05 17.96
CA SER A 425 -9.55 -38.30 16.89
C SER A 425 -10.16 -37.98 15.53
N TYR A 426 -9.39 -38.05 14.43
CA TYR A 426 -9.91 -37.82 13.08
C TYR A 426 -9.60 -39.01 12.15
N ASP A 427 -10.56 -39.37 11.30
CA ASP A 427 -10.37 -40.42 10.28
C ASP A 427 -9.50 -39.93 9.10
N PRO A 428 -9.09 -40.82 8.16
CA PRO A 428 -8.32 -40.42 6.98
C PRO A 428 -9.00 -39.38 6.08
N GLN A 429 -10.32 -39.18 6.23
CA GLN A 429 -11.12 -38.18 5.53
C GLN A 429 -11.28 -36.87 6.33
N GLY A 430 -10.73 -36.80 7.54
CA GLY A 430 -10.78 -35.64 8.43
C GLY A 430 -12.09 -35.49 9.21
N LYS A 431 -12.91 -36.56 9.31
CA LYS A 431 -14.13 -36.57 10.12
C LYS A 431 -13.80 -36.88 11.57
N GLU A 432 -14.40 -36.12 12.48
CA GLU A 432 -14.26 -36.31 13.92
C GLU A 432 -14.83 -37.66 14.35
N ILE A 433 -14.02 -38.45 15.07
CA ILE A 433 -14.39 -39.69 15.75
C ILE A 433 -14.35 -39.43 17.25
N ARG A 434 -15.43 -39.79 17.95
CA ARG A 434 -15.51 -39.78 19.41
C ARG A 434 -15.49 -41.21 19.94
N THR A 435 -14.53 -41.50 20.80
CA THR A 435 -14.36 -42.81 21.43
C THR A 435 -14.72 -42.71 22.91
N PRO A 436 -15.89 -43.23 23.34
CA PRO A 436 -16.28 -43.19 24.74
C PRO A 436 -15.34 -44.00 25.64
N LYS A 437 -15.03 -43.45 26.80
CA LYS A 437 -14.26 -44.06 27.89
C LYS A 437 -15.07 -43.99 29.20
N THR A 438 -14.76 -44.88 30.14
CA THR A 438 -15.39 -44.94 31.47
C THR A 438 -14.36 -45.30 32.51
#